data_AF-A0A417R6S8-F1
#
_entry.id   AF-A0A417R6S8-F1
#
_cell.length_a   1.000
_cell.length_b   1.000
_cell.length_c   1.000
_cell.angle_alpha   90.00
_cell.angle_beta   90.00
_cell.angle_gamma   90.00
#
_symmetry.space_group_name_H-M   'P 1'
#
loop_
_entity.id
_entity.type
_entity.pdbx_description
1 polymer ?
#
loop_
_entity_poly.entity_id
_entity_poly.type
_entity_poly.pdbx_seq_one_letter_code
_entity_poly.pdbx_strand_id
1 'polypeptide(L)'
;MLIEFRFKNYRSFRDEAVLSMEAVGLSSFKKSLIEQNKMKLLPGAAIYGKNGGGKSNVIRAFWLGVQFIRNAQRIQHEKASMPVVPFLLDDYSANNPTEFAFDYIADGIKYWYSFEATKEKIIRESLYHAPKGQKALVFSREQQKFNFTEDKARRKLISETVAENQLFFSVACTMNDAVCTKAMKWFREDIFFSRDYTDIPQQLLEYSGDSNMLNAISEYAKAADFGIEEMQFEIENKEIDGAIDFPENIPEGMKSALTSFIQILSETSNNSEGKVTCSHHLNL
;
A
#
# COMPACT_ATOMS: atom_id res chain seq x y z
N MET A 1 -1.36 -13.66 2.65
CA MET A 1 0.05 -14.02 2.35
C MET A 1 0.40 -13.68 0.90
N LEU A 2 1.47 -12.92 0.67
CA LEU A 2 1.98 -12.62 -0.68
C LEU A 2 2.64 -13.87 -1.29
N ILE A 3 2.35 -14.16 -2.55
CA ILE A 3 3.09 -15.14 -3.36
C ILE A 3 4.00 -14.40 -4.32
N GLU A 4 3.44 -13.48 -5.09
CA GLU A 4 4.19 -12.75 -6.10
C GLU A 4 3.58 -11.36 -6.33
N PHE A 5 4.45 -10.37 -6.49
CA PHE A 5 4.09 -9.04 -6.93
C PHE A 5 4.81 -8.73 -8.24
N ARG A 6 4.05 -8.30 -9.24
CA ARG A 6 4.58 -7.86 -10.54
C ARG A 6 4.14 -6.43 -10.80
N PHE A 7 5.03 -5.65 -11.37
CA PHE A 7 4.72 -4.30 -11.81
C PHE A 7 5.55 -3.92 -13.03
N LYS A 8 5.04 -3.00 -13.83
CA LYS A 8 5.69 -2.57 -15.08
C LYS A 8 5.39 -1.11 -15.35
N ASN A 9 6.30 -0.46 -16.08
CA ASN A 9 6.17 0.93 -16.47
C ASN A 9 5.88 1.85 -15.27
N TYR A 10 6.78 1.84 -14.28
CA TYR A 10 6.67 2.60 -13.05
C TYR A 10 8.02 3.23 -12.67
N ARG A 11 8.07 4.55 -12.64
CA ARG A 11 9.26 5.34 -12.24
C ARG A 11 10.54 4.90 -12.94
N SER A 12 11.43 4.18 -12.24
CA SER A 12 12.71 3.71 -12.77
C SER A 12 12.63 2.35 -13.48
N PHE A 13 11.45 1.74 -13.55
CA PHE A 13 11.22 0.43 -14.17
C PHE A 13 10.38 0.59 -15.42
N ARG A 14 11.01 0.45 -16.58
CA ARG A 14 10.31 0.40 -17.87
C ARG A 14 9.63 -0.96 -18.06
N ASP A 15 10.44 -2.00 -17.97
CA ASP A 15 10.04 -3.39 -18.21
C ASP A 15 9.45 -4.01 -16.93
N GLU A 16 8.88 -5.20 -17.07
CA GLU A 16 8.28 -5.91 -15.93
C GLU A 16 9.34 -6.26 -14.88
N ALA A 17 9.01 -6.00 -13.62
CA ALA A 17 9.75 -6.41 -12.45
C ALA A 17 8.90 -7.32 -11.58
N VAL A 18 9.52 -8.39 -11.06
CA VAL A 18 8.85 -9.46 -10.29
C VAL A 18 9.52 -9.61 -8.93
N LEU A 19 8.73 -9.52 -7.86
CA LEU A 19 9.09 -9.93 -6.51
C LEU A 19 8.33 -11.20 -6.17
N SER A 20 9.01 -12.35 -6.25
CA SER A 20 8.43 -13.66 -5.93
C SER A 20 8.88 -14.13 -4.55
N MET A 21 7.91 -14.58 -3.76
CA MET A 21 8.11 -15.19 -2.44
C MET A 21 8.13 -16.73 -2.52
N GLU A 22 7.99 -17.31 -3.72
CA GLU A 22 8.07 -18.77 -3.89
C GLU A 22 9.50 -19.27 -3.67
N ALA A 23 9.66 -20.24 -2.77
CA ALA A 23 10.97 -20.76 -2.40
C ALA A 23 11.49 -21.72 -3.48
N VAL A 24 12.64 -21.40 -4.08
CA VAL A 24 13.33 -22.26 -5.04
C VAL A 24 14.58 -22.86 -4.41
N GLY A 25 14.76 -24.18 -4.51
CA GLY A 25 16.07 -24.83 -4.31
C GLY A 25 16.69 -24.78 -2.91
N LEU A 26 15.98 -24.33 -1.86
CA LEU A 26 16.53 -24.26 -0.50
C LEU A 26 16.53 -25.63 0.19
N SER A 27 17.63 -26.37 0.11
CA SER A 27 17.82 -27.62 0.85
C SER A 27 18.09 -27.41 2.33
N SER A 28 18.79 -26.33 2.69
CA SER A 28 19.41 -26.12 4.01
C SER A 28 18.46 -25.55 5.07
N PHE A 29 17.40 -24.83 4.65
CA PHE A 29 16.48 -24.12 5.56
C PHE A 29 15.01 -24.48 5.33
N LYS A 30 14.73 -25.72 4.88
CA LYS A 30 13.35 -26.18 4.62
C LYS A 30 12.39 -26.00 5.79
N LYS A 31 12.90 -26.09 7.03
CA LYS A 31 12.10 -25.94 8.26
C LYS A 31 11.60 -24.51 8.50
N SER A 32 12.22 -23.52 7.88
CA SER A 32 11.88 -22.10 8.03
C SER A 32 10.89 -21.61 6.96
N LEU A 33 10.53 -22.47 6.00
CA LEU A 33 9.60 -22.12 4.93
C LEU A 33 8.16 -22.17 5.44
N ILE A 34 7.35 -21.22 4.96
CA ILE A 34 5.92 -21.20 5.23
C ILE A 34 5.25 -22.16 4.23
N GLU A 35 4.61 -23.21 4.74
CA GLU A 35 3.85 -24.15 3.91
C GLU A 35 2.38 -23.69 3.81
N GLN A 36 1.93 -23.33 2.61
CA GLN A 36 0.56 -22.90 2.38
C GLN A 36 0.07 -23.36 0.99
N ASN A 37 -1.10 -24.00 0.90
CA ASN A 37 -1.68 -24.48 -0.36
C ASN A 37 -0.71 -25.33 -1.22
N LYS A 38 0.07 -26.23 -0.58
CA LYS A 38 1.11 -27.05 -1.21
C LYS A 38 2.29 -26.28 -1.82
N MET A 39 2.34 -24.96 -1.62
CA MET A 39 3.47 -24.11 -1.98
C MET A 39 4.36 -23.90 -0.75
N LYS A 40 5.63 -23.61 -1.02
CA LYS A 40 6.61 -23.24 0.00
C LYS A 40 7.00 -21.80 -0.24
N LEU A 41 6.73 -20.95 0.73
CA LEU A 41 6.97 -19.52 0.65
C LEU A 41 8.11 -19.11 1.58
N LEU A 42 8.87 -18.12 1.14
CA LEU A 42 9.92 -17.47 1.93
C LEU A 42 9.25 -16.62 3.03
N PRO A 43 9.73 -16.69 4.29
CA PRO A 43 9.20 -15.86 5.37
C PRO A 43 9.65 -14.39 5.26
N GLY A 44 10.64 -14.10 4.41
CA GLY A 44 11.16 -12.75 4.21
C GLY A 44 12.03 -12.63 2.96
N ALA A 45 12.19 -11.41 2.48
CA ALA A 45 13.03 -11.07 1.33
C ALA A 45 13.80 -9.77 1.61
N ALA A 46 15.01 -9.68 1.06
CA ALA A 46 15.85 -8.48 1.15
C ALA A 46 16.27 -8.02 -0.25
N ILE A 47 16.12 -6.73 -0.53
CA ILE A 47 16.43 -6.13 -1.84
C ILE A 47 17.73 -5.34 -1.75
N TYR A 48 18.79 -5.84 -2.37
CA TYR A 48 20.11 -5.22 -2.42
C TYR A 48 20.42 -4.65 -3.81
N GLY A 49 21.30 -3.64 -3.86
CA GLY A 49 21.69 -3.00 -5.12
C GLY A 49 22.34 -1.64 -4.90
N LYS A 50 22.97 -1.11 -5.94
CA LYS A 50 23.66 0.19 -5.92
C LYS A 50 22.70 1.36 -5.61
N ASN A 51 23.26 2.49 -5.19
CA ASN A 51 22.50 3.73 -5.05
C ASN A 51 21.89 4.13 -6.40
N GLY A 52 20.64 4.58 -6.40
CA GLY A 52 19.89 4.86 -7.62
C GLY A 52 19.37 3.63 -8.38
N GLY A 53 19.68 2.40 -7.95
CA GLY A 53 19.26 1.16 -8.63
C GLY A 53 17.77 0.78 -8.48
N GLY A 54 16.89 1.71 -8.11
CA GLY A 54 15.44 1.47 -8.09
C GLY A 54 14.88 0.71 -6.88
N LYS A 55 15.69 0.29 -5.90
CA LYS A 55 15.23 -0.47 -4.70
C LYS A 55 14.00 0.13 -4.02
N SER A 56 14.06 1.44 -3.70
CA SER A 56 12.94 2.14 -3.07
C SER A 56 11.72 2.24 -4.01
N ASN A 57 11.92 2.24 -5.33
CA ASN A 57 10.82 2.26 -6.29
C ASN A 57 10.08 0.91 -6.37
N VAL A 58 10.73 -0.22 -6.04
CA VAL A 58 10.03 -1.50 -5.85
C VAL A 58 9.04 -1.41 -4.70
N ILE A 59 9.50 -0.94 -3.53
CA ILE A 59 8.64 -0.79 -2.35
C ILE A 59 7.55 0.25 -2.60
N ARG A 60 7.85 1.36 -3.28
CA ARG A 60 6.85 2.37 -3.65
C ARG A 60 5.81 1.84 -4.64
N ALA A 61 6.20 1.00 -5.60
CA ALA A 61 5.26 0.36 -6.51
C ALA A 61 4.27 -0.52 -5.72
N PHE A 62 4.78 -1.34 -4.80
CA PHE A 62 3.94 -2.18 -3.95
C PHE A 62 3.03 -1.33 -3.05
N TRP A 63 3.57 -0.33 -2.38
CA TRP A 63 2.82 0.61 -1.54
C TRP A 63 1.71 1.30 -2.33
N LEU A 64 2.05 1.91 -3.48
CA LEU A 64 1.08 2.60 -4.33
C LEU A 64 -0.04 1.67 -4.77
N GLY A 65 0.29 0.48 -5.27
CA GLY A 65 -0.71 -0.48 -5.73
C GLY A 65 -1.66 -0.89 -4.61
N VAL A 66 -1.12 -1.21 -3.42
CA VAL A 66 -1.94 -1.58 -2.24
C VAL A 66 -2.82 -0.41 -1.78
N GLN A 67 -2.26 0.79 -1.65
CA GLN A 67 -3.02 1.96 -1.19
C GLN A 67 -4.10 2.38 -2.19
N PHE A 68 -3.81 2.29 -3.49
CA PHE A 68 -4.79 2.58 -4.54
C PHE A 68 -5.98 1.62 -4.50
N ILE A 69 -5.75 0.35 -4.16
CA ILE A 69 -6.79 -0.66 -3.96
C ILE A 69 -7.60 -0.39 -2.69
N ARG A 70 -6.91 -0.17 -1.54
CA ARG A 70 -7.53 0.04 -0.21
C ARG A 70 -8.41 1.29 -0.17
N ASN A 71 -7.87 2.40 -0.67
CA ASN A 71 -8.41 3.74 -0.45
C ASN A 71 -9.18 4.28 -1.68
N ALA A 72 -9.56 3.39 -2.60
CA ALA A 72 -10.27 3.71 -3.83
C ALA A 72 -11.46 4.67 -3.64
N GLN A 73 -12.29 4.48 -2.61
CA GLN A 73 -13.44 5.36 -2.34
C GLN A 73 -13.05 6.81 -2.03
N ARG A 74 -11.88 7.05 -1.46
CA ARG A 74 -11.37 8.40 -1.14
C ARG A 74 -10.68 9.04 -2.35
N ILE A 75 -10.03 8.22 -3.18
CA ILE A 75 -9.07 8.70 -4.19
C ILE A 75 -9.64 8.65 -5.60
N GLN A 76 -10.65 7.83 -5.87
CA GLN A 76 -11.18 7.62 -7.22
C GLN A 76 -12.56 8.30 -7.35
N HIS A 77 -12.59 9.62 -7.13
CA HIS A 77 -13.74 10.45 -7.48
C HIS A 77 -13.57 11.00 -8.91
N GLU A 78 -14.64 11.43 -9.57
CA GLU A 78 -14.66 11.74 -11.02
C GLU A 78 -13.59 12.74 -11.51
N LYS A 79 -13.03 13.56 -10.62
CA LYS A 79 -12.01 14.58 -10.94
C LYS A 79 -10.59 14.24 -10.46
N ALA A 80 -10.41 13.11 -9.80
CA ALA A 80 -9.12 12.72 -9.27
C ALA A 80 -8.20 12.18 -10.36
N SER A 81 -7.00 12.73 -10.46
CA SER A 81 -5.94 12.11 -11.26
C SER A 81 -5.39 10.89 -10.53
N MET A 82 -5.13 9.84 -11.29
CA MET A 82 -4.53 8.64 -10.76
C MET A 82 -3.06 8.88 -10.36
N PRO A 83 -2.64 8.42 -9.16
CA PRO A 83 -1.31 8.67 -8.60
C PRO A 83 -0.18 7.86 -9.25
N VAL A 84 -0.39 7.34 -10.46
CA VAL A 84 0.61 6.55 -11.20
C VAL A 84 1.63 7.45 -11.88
N VAL A 85 2.90 7.07 -11.76
CA VAL A 85 4.03 7.74 -12.42
C VAL A 85 4.73 6.72 -13.31
N PRO A 86 4.51 6.78 -14.64
CA PRO A 86 5.12 5.81 -15.55
C PRO A 86 6.63 6.01 -15.66
N PHE A 87 7.30 5.15 -16.43
CA PHE A 87 8.69 5.34 -16.82
C PHE A 87 8.79 6.50 -17.82
N LEU A 88 9.70 7.45 -17.56
CA LEU A 88 9.78 8.72 -18.30
C LEU A 88 11.11 8.93 -19.04
N LEU A 89 11.99 7.92 -19.08
CA LEU A 89 13.32 8.05 -19.71
C LEU A 89 13.36 7.50 -21.15
N ASP A 90 12.21 7.39 -21.81
CA ASP A 90 12.08 7.12 -23.24
C ASP A 90 10.83 7.81 -23.82
N ASP A 91 10.70 7.79 -25.16
CA ASP A 91 9.70 8.56 -25.90
C ASP A 91 8.30 7.92 -25.95
N TYR A 92 8.13 6.70 -25.42
CA TYR A 92 6.91 5.91 -25.62
C TYR A 92 6.27 5.44 -24.31
N SER A 93 7.03 5.20 -23.25
CA SER A 93 6.55 4.62 -21.99
C SER A 93 5.62 5.56 -21.22
N ALA A 94 5.77 6.88 -21.39
CA ALA A 94 4.88 7.87 -20.80
C ALA A 94 3.41 7.71 -21.24
N ASN A 95 3.18 7.14 -22.44
CA ASN A 95 1.85 6.91 -23.00
C ASN A 95 1.31 5.49 -22.72
N ASN A 96 2.16 4.60 -22.20
CA ASN A 96 1.76 3.26 -21.81
C ASN A 96 1.17 3.27 -20.39
N PRO A 97 0.21 2.38 -20.08
CA PRO A 97 -0.28 2.25 -18.71
C PRO A 97 0.81 1.72 -17.77
N THR A 98 0.71 2.07 -16.49
CA THR A 98 1.41 1.38 -15.41
C THR A 98 0.60 0.14 -15.03
N GLU A 99 1.28 -0.99 -14.87
CA GLU A 99 0.65 -2.28 -14.59
C GLU A 99 1.01 -2.76 -13.18
N PHE A 100 0.04 -3.31 -12.45
CA PHE A 100 0.24 -3.94 -11.15
C PHE A 100 -0.48 -5.29 -11.11
N ALA A 101 0.19 -6.32 -10.60
CA ALA A 101 -0.41 -7.63 -10.37
C ALA A 101 0.05 -8.25 -9.05
N PHE A 102 -0.90 -8.89 -8.36
CA PHE A 102 -0.76 -9.48 -7.05
C PHE A 102 -1.27 -10.91 -7.09
N ASP A 103 -0.39 -11.85 -6.77
CA ASP A 103 -0.73 -13.24 -6.51
C ASP A 103 -0.60 -13.46 -5.01
N TYR A 104 -1.69 -13.87 -4.35
CA TYR A 104 -1.72 -13.94 -2.89
C TYR A 104 -2.73 -14.99 -2.40
N ILE A 105 -2.63 -15.32 -1.11
CA ILE A 105 -3.55 -16.22 -0.41
C ILE A 105 -4.26 -15.44 0.69
N ALA A 106 -5.60 -15.51 0.70
CA ALA A 106 -6.44 -14.98 1.77
C ALA A 106 -7.42 -16.08 2.21
N ASP A 107 -7.50 -16.34 3.51
CA ASP A 107 -8.37 -17.39 4.11
C ASP A 107 -8.27 -18.75 3.37
N GLY A 108 -7.05 -19.15 3.01
CA GLY A 108 -6.77 -20.41 2.30
C GLY A 108 -7.09 -20.42 0.80
N ILE A 109 -7.64 -19.33 0.24
CA ILE A 109 -7.97 -19.21 -1.19
C ILE A 109 -6.87 -18.44 -1.91
N LYS A 110 -6.37 -18.98 -3.03
CA LYS A 110 -5.42 -18.27 -3.91
C LYS A 110 -6.18 -17.30 -4.82
N TYR A 111 -5.68 -16.08 -4.91
CA TYR A 111 -6.20 -15.00 -5.75
C TYR A 111 -5.12 -14.50 -6.72
N TRP A 112 -5.56 -14.04 -7.89
CA TRP A 112 -4.74 -13.29 -8.83
C TRP A 112 -5.51 -12.01 -9.17
N TYR A 113 -5.03 -10.89 -8.65
CA TYR A 113 -5.60 -9.58 -8.92
C TYR A 113 -4.63 -8.75 -9.75
N SER A 114 -5.12 -8.07 -10.78
CA SER A 114 -4.31 -7.15 -11.56
C SER A 114 -5.11 -5.96 -12.05
N PHE A 115 -4.42 -4.84 -12.25
CA PHE A 115 -4.97 -3.69 -12.93
C PHE A 115 -3.90 -2.92 -13.70
N GLU A 116 -4.33 -2.19 -14.71
CA GLU A 116 -3.51 -1.33 -15.52
C GLU A 116 -4.15 0.05 -15.59
N ALA A 117 -3.33 1.07 -15.43
CA ALA A 117 -3.84 2.43 -15.33
C ALA A 117 -2.96 3.47 -15.98
N THR A 118 -3.60 4.50 -16.52
CA THR A 118 -2.98 5.77 -16.86
C THR A 118 -3.24 6.79 -15.75
N LYS A 119 -2.80 8.03 -15.93
CA LYS A 119 -3.14 9.14 -15.02
C LYS A 119 -4.64 9.49 -14.99
N GLU A 120 -5.41 8.98 -15.94
CA GLU A 120 -6.80 9.34 -16.17
C GLU A 120 -7.76 8.18 -15.90
N LYS A 121 -7.38 6.94 -16.23
CA LYS A 121 -8.33 5.81 -16.22
C LYS A 121 -7.69 4.45 -16.05
N ILE A 122 -8.53 3.50 -15.68
CA ILE A 122 -8.26 2.07 -15.67
C ILE A 122 -8.43 1.52 -17.09
N ILE A 123 -7.37 0.90 -17.60
CA ILE A 123 -7.33 0.30 -18.95
C ILE A 123 -7.74 -1.17 -18.89
N ARG A 124 -7.20 -1.92 -17.92
CA ARG A 124 -7.55 -3.31 -17.68
C ARG A 124 -7.65 -3.58 -16.18
N GLU A 125 -8.49 -4.52 -15.80
CA GLU A 125 -8.62 -4.99 -14.42
C GLU A 125 -9.12 -6.43 -14.43
N SER A 126 -8.59 -7.28 -13.55
CA SER A 126 -9.10 -8.64 -13.42
C SER A 126 -8.90 -9.20 -12.03
N LEU A 127 -9.83 -10.06 -11.62
CA LEU A 127 -9.70 -10.88 -10.42
C LEU A 127 -10.00 -12.33 -10.79
N TYR A 128 -9.08 -13.21 -10.40
CA TYR A 128 -9.27 -14.66 -10.42
C TYR A 128 -9.13 -15.20 -9.00
N HIS A 129 -9.75 -16.35 -8.75
CA HIS A 129 -9.66 -17.06 -7.48
C HIS A 129 -9.63 -18.58 -7.70
N ALA A 130 -9.13 -19.34 -6.72
CA ALA A 130 -9.10 -20.80 -6.76
C ALA A 130 -9.59 -21.43 -5.44
N PRO A 131 -10.89 -21.31 -5.11
CA PRO A 131 -11.43 -21.78 -3.82
C PRO A 131 -11.43 -23.31 -3.70
N LYS A 132 -11.45 -24.01 -4.84
CA LYS A 132 -11.37 -25.47 -4.94
C LYS A 132 -10.06 -25.94 -5.60
N GLY A 133 -9.03 -25.08 -5.62
CA GLY A 133 -7.75 -25.34 -6.26
C GLY A 133 -7.70 -25.09 -7.78
N GLN A 134 -8.84 -24.92 -8.46
CA GLN A 134 -8.89 -24.55 -9.87
C GLN A 134 -9.09 -23.04 -10.04
N LYS A 135 -8.24 -22.42 -10.88
CA LYS A 135 -8.33 -20.99 -11.22
C LYS A 135 -9.62 -20.70 -12.00
N ALA A 136 -10.45 -19.84 -11.45
CA ALA A 136 -11.68 -19.34 -12.06
C ALA A 136 -11.64 -17.81 -12.16
N LEU A 137 -12.22 -17.27 -13.22
CA LEU A 137 -12.44 -15.83 -13.37
C LEU A 137 -13.53 -15.40 -12.38
N VAL A 138 -13.34 -14.26 -11.71
CA VAL A 138 -14.38 -13.57 -10.94
C VAL A 138 -14.99 -12.48 -11.81
N PHE A 139 -14.11 -11.59 -12.30
CA PHE A 139 -14.42 -10.57 -13.27
C PHE A 139 -13.18 -10.20 -14.08
N SER A 140 -13.39 -9.71 -15.30
CA SER A 140 -12.39 -8.97 -16.06
C SER A 140 -13.01 -7.74 -16.68
N ARG A 141 -12.20 -6.70 -16.85
CA ARG A 141 -12.56 -5.42 -17.43
C ARG A 141 -11.49 -5.02 -18.43
N GLU A 142 -11.93 -4.56 -19.59
CA GLU A 142 -11.11 -3.86 -20.58
C GLU A 142 -11.82 -2.55 -20.94
N GLN A 143 -11.23 -1.42 -20.55
CA GLN A 143 -11.89 -0.11 -20.53
C GLN A 143 -13.21 -0.18 -19.75
N GLN A 144 -14.37 0.20 -20.32
CA GLN A 144 -15.69 0.04 -19.69
C GLN A 144 -16.42 -1.26 -20.08
N LYS A 145 -15.72 -2.24 -20.64
CA LYS A 145 -16.32 -3.53 -21.02
C LYS A 145 -16.01 -4.57 -19.95
N PHE A 146 -17.06 -5.09 -19.34
CA PHE A 146 -16.96 -6.05 -18.24
C PHE A 146 -17.37 -7.46 -18.67
N ASN A 147 -16.68 -8.46 -18.13
CA ASN A 147 -17.00 -9.87 -18.29
C ASN A 147 -17.09 -10.54 -16.92
N PHE A 148 -18.16 -11.31 -16.73
CA PHE A 148 -18.48 -12.00 -15.48
C PHE A 148 -18.85 -13.45 -15.74
N THR A 149 -18.28 -14.35 -14.96
CA THR A 149 -18.51 -15.80 -15.00
C THR A 149 -19.43 -16.27 -13.87
N GLU A 150 -19.40 -15.57 -12.73
CA GLU A 150 -20.21 -15.85 -11.54
C GLU A 150 -20.99 -14.58 -11.13
N ASP A 151 -22.12 -14.76 -10.42
CA ASP A 151 -23.01 -13.69 -9.91
C ASP A 151 -23.25 -12.54 -10.92
N LYS A 152 -23.50 -12.91 -12.18
CA LYS A 152 -23.47 -11.99 -13.33
C LYS A 152 -24.46 -10.84 -13.20
N ALA A 153 -25.67 -11.11 -12.69
CA ALA A 153 -26.72 -10.10 -12.57
C ALA A 153 -26.31 -8.99 -11.59
N ARG A 154 -25.82 -9.36 -10.40
CA ARG A 154 -25.37 -8.41 -9.39
C ARG A 154 -24.16 -7.60 -9.88
N ARG A 155 -23.15 -8.28 -10.43
CA ARG A 155 -21.93 -7.64 -10.92
C ARG A 155 -22.17 -6.72 -12.10
N LYS A 156 -23.15 -7.04 -12.95
CA LYS A 156 -23.59 -6.13 -14.02
C LYS A 156 -24.15 -4.83 -13.46
N LEU A 157 -25.02 -4.89 -12.45
CA LEU A 157 -25.54 -3.68 -11.79
C LEU A 157 -24.43 -2.86 -11.14
N ILE A 158 -23.47 -3.51 -10.48
CA ILE A 158 -22.29 -2.81 -9.93
C ILE A 158 -21.50 -2.13 -11.05
N SER A 159 -21.27 -2.80 -12.18
CA SER A 159 -20.47 -2.24 -13.27
C SER A 159 -21.05 -0.97 -13.90
N GLU A 160 -22.37 -0.78 -13.82
CA GLU A 160 -23.05 0.42 -14.31
C GLU A 160 -22.72 1.66 -13.47
N THR A 161 -22.23 1.50 -12.24
CA THR A 161 -21.85 2.60 -11.35
C THR A 161 -20.34 2.85 -11.31
N VAL A 162 -19.53 2.01 -11.94
CA VAL A 162 -18.05 2.11 -11.91
C VAL A 162 -17.56 3.07 -12.99
N ALA A 163 -16.96 4.19 -12.56
CA ALA A 163 -16.35 5.17 -13.45
C ALA A 163 -15.04 4.67 -14.09
N GLU A 164 -14.60 5.34 -15.16
CA GLU A 164 -13.38 4.98 -15.89
C GLU A 164 -12.11 5.00 -15.02
N ASN A 165 -12.07 5.88 -14.02
CA ASN A 165 -10.94 6.03 -13.09
C ASN A 165 -11.08 5.24 -11.79
N GLN A 166 -12.13 4.42 -11.66
CA GLN A 166 -12.40 3.61 -10.48
C GLN A 166 -12.02 2.15 -10.69
N LEU A 167 -11.52 1.47 -9.66
CA LEU A 167 -11.37 0.01 -9.67
C LEU A 167 -12.73 -0.65 -9.41
N PHE A 168 -13.15 -1.54 -10.30
CA PHE A 168 -14.33 -2.37 -10.09
C PHE A 168 -14.18 -3.21 -8.82
N PHE A 169 -12.98 -3.73 -8.56
CA PHE A 169 -12.71 -4.51 -7.35
C PHE A 169 -13.12 -3.77 -6.09
N SER A 170 -12.67 -2.53 -5.95
CA SER A 170 -12.92 -1.73 -4.76
C SER A 170 -14.39 -1.30 -4.66
N VAL A 171 -15.04 -0.95 -5.78
CA VAL A 171 -16.48 -0.63 -5.79
C VAL A 171 -17.32 -1.86 -5.46
N ALA A 172 -16.98 -3.03 -6.00
CA ALA A 172 -17.65 -4.29 -5.71
C ALA A 172 -17.56 -4.67 -4.22
N CYS A 173 -16.41 -4.41 -3.57
CA CYS A 173 -16.26 -4.56 -2.13
C CYS A 173 -17.21 -3.63 -1.35
N THR A 174 -17.30 -2.35 -1.73
CA THR A 174 -18.25 -1.39 -1.11
C THR A 174 -19.69 -1.84 -1.26
N MET A 175 -20.01 -2.46 -2.40
CA MET A 175 -21.32 -3.05 -2.70
C MET A 175 -21.51 -4.47 -2.13
N ASN A 176 -20.62 -4.90 -1.22
CA ASN A 176 -20.66 -6.19 -0.52
C ASN A 176 -20.63 -7.44 -1.41
N ASP A 177 -19.96 -7.41 -2.57
CA ASP A 177 -19.69 -8.63 -3.36
C ASP A 177 -18.84 -9.60 -2.52
N ALA A 178 -19.39 -10.78 -2.21
CA ALA A 178 -18.81 -11.68 -1.24
C ALA A 178 -17.41 -12.20 -1.63
N VAL A 179 -17.15 -12.39 -2.93
CA VAL A 179 -15.84 -12.85 -3.41
C VAL A 179 -14.84 -11.71 -3.34
N CYS A 180 -15.22 -10.51 -3.77
CA CYS A 180 -14.35 -9.34 -3.73
C CYS A 180 -14.02 -8.95 -2.28
N THR A 181 -14.98 -8.97 -1.36
CA THR A 181 -14.74 -8.66 0.07
C THR A 181 -13.73 -9.63 0.71
N LYS A 182 -13.85 -10.94 0.44
CA LYS A 182 -12.87 -11.93 0.92
C LYS A 182 -11.48 -11.71 0.32
N ALA A 183 -11.42 -11.38 -0.97
CA ALA A 183 -10.16 -11.09 -1.64
C ALA A 183 -9.51 -9.79 -1.14
N MET A 184 -10.31 -8.78 -0.75
CA MET A 184 -9.86 -7.48 -0.25
C MET A 184 -9.27 -7.55 1.16
N LYS A 185 -9.69 -8.55 1.96
CA LYS A 185 -9.21 -8.77 3.33
C LYS A 185 -7.68 -8.75 3.41
N TRP A 186 -7.00 -9.44 2.49
CA TRP A 186 -5.53 -9.48 2.45
C TRP A 186 -4.91 -8.08 2.31
N PHE A 187 -5.46 -7.22 1.45
CA PHE A 187 -4.94 -5.86 1.26
C PHE A 187 -5.14 -4.98 2.49
N ARG A 188 -6.23 -5.16 3.24
CA ARG A 188 -6.61 -4.32 4.38
C ARG A 188 -6.00 -4.77 5.70
N GLU A 189 -5.93 -6.09 5.92
CA GLU A 189 -5.63 -6.67 7.23
C GLU A 189 -4.25 -7.34 7.29
N ASP A 190 -3.68 -7.77 6.16
CA ASP A 190 -2.43 -8.54 6.16
C ASP A 190 -1.22 -7.75 5.64
N ILE A 191 -1.40 -6.51 5.19
CA ILE A 191 -0.33 -5.67 4.65
C ILE A 191 -0.13 -4.43 5.52
N PHE A 192 1.06 -4.35 6.10
CA PHE A 192 1.51 -3.22 6.92
C PHE A 192 2.76 -2.60 6.30
N PHE A 193 2.82 -1.28 6.30
CA PHE A 193 3.96 -0.53 5.83
C PHE A 193 4.62 0.17 7.00
N SER A 194 5.93 0.01 7.18
CA SER A 194 6.66 0.65 8.27
C SER A 194 6.74 2.18 8.13
N ARG A 195 6.45 2.71 6.94
CA ARG A 195 6.48 4.13 6.59
C ARG A 195 5.51 4.38 5.45
N ASP A 196 4.89 5.54 5.47
CA ASP A 196 4.22 6.07 4.29
C ASP A 196 5.19 6.83 3.40
N TYR A 197 4.91 6.79 2.09
CA TYR A 197 5.70 7.48 1.09
C TYR A 197 5.02 8.79 0.75
N THR A 198 5.45 9.86 1.42
CA THR A 198 4.91 11.23 1.28
C THR A 198 5.14 11.83 -0.11
N ASP A 199 5.97 11.21 -0.95
CA ASP A 199 6.19 11.59 -2.36
C ASP A 199 5.06 11.10 -3.30
N ILE A 200 3.99 10.57 -2.74
CA ILE A 200 2.78 10.10 -3.42
C ILE A 200 1.58 10.90 -2.85
N PRO A 201 0.58 11.30 -3.67
CA PRO A 201 -0.42 12.29 -3.27
C PRO A 201 -1.00 12.05 -1.87
N GLN A 202 -1.09 13.12 -1.07
CA GLN A 202 -1.51 13.11 0.35
C GLN A 202 -2.87 12.41 0.56
N GLN A 203 -3.70 12.33 -0.48
CA GLN A 203 -4.97 11.59 -0.51
C GLN A 203 -4.83 10.06 -0.33
N LEU A 204 -3.63 9.50 -0.55
CA LEU A 204 -3.29 8.07 -0.34
C LEU A 204 -2.71 7.78 1.04
N LEU A 205 -2.34 8.81 1.80
CA LEU A 205 -1.76 8.67 3.12
C LEU A 205 -2.91 8.45 4.11
N GLU A 206 -3.02 7.25 4.67
CA GLU A 206 -3.72 7.08 5.94
C GLU A 206 -2.80 7.60 7.04
N TYR A 207 -3.39 8.38 7.95
CA TYR A 207 -2.70 9.09 9.00
C TYR A 207 -1.88 8.19 9.92
N SER A 208 -0.71 8.70 10.28
CA SER A 208 0.06 8.41 11.49
C SER A 208 -0.86 8.26 12.70
N GLY A 209 -1.06 7.03 13.16
CA GLY A 209 -1.90 6.73 14.32
C GLY A 209 -2.47 5.32 14.38
N ASP A 210 -2.14 4.43 13.45
CA ASP A 210 -2.62 3.04 13.51
C ASP A 210 -1.90 2.29 14.64
N SER A 211 -2.59 2.12 15.77
CA SER A 211 -2.12 1.35 16.92
C SER A 211 -1.75 -0.08 16.51
N ASN A 212 -2.34 -0.63 15.45
CA ASN A 212 -1.99 -1.96 14.94
C ASN A 212 -0.62 -2.00 14.27
N MET A 213 -0.22 -0.93 13.58
CA MET A 213 1.12 -0.82 12.99
C MET A 213 2.19 -0.69 14.06
N LEU A 214 1.92 0.12 15.09
CA LEU A 214 2.79 0.28 16.25
C LEU A 214 2.92 -1.03 17.03
N ASN A 215 1.82 -1.76 17.21
CA ASN A 215 1.81 -3.09 17.79
C ASN A 215 2.60 -4.09 16.95
N ALA A 216 2.42 -4.10 15.61
CA ALA A 216 3.18 -4.98 14.73
C ALA A 216 4.70 -4.68 14.83
N ILE A 217 5.11 -3.40 14.83
CA ILE A 217 6.51 -3.01 15.01
C ILE A 217 7.05 -3.49 16.36
N SER A 218 6.27 -3.31 17.44
CA SER A 218 6.62 -3.79 18.78
C SER A 218 6.76 -5.31 18.82
N GLU A 219 5.82 -6.05 18.23
CA GLU A 219 5.85 -7.51 18.14
C GLU A 219 7.04 -8.03 17.34
N TYR A 220 7.35 -7.41 16.20
CA TYR A 220 8.54 -7.75 15.42
C TYR A 220 9.84 -7.47 16.19
N ALA A 221 9.92 -6.34 16.89
CA ALA A 221 11.10 -5.98 17.69
C ALA A 221 11.32 -6.97 18.84
N LYS A 222 10.24 -7.39 19.53
CA LYS A 222 10.27 -8.44 20.56
C LYS A 222 10.66 -9.79 19.98
N ALA A 223 10.09 -10.18 18.84
CA ALA A 223 10.35 -11.47 18.20
C ALA A 223 11.75 -11.59 17.59
N ALA A 224 12.38 -10.47 17.24
CA ALA A 224 13.73 -10.42 16.67
C ALA A 224 14.85 -10.41 17.72
N ASP A 225 14.51 -10.59 19.00
CA ASP A 225 15.44 -10.78 20.13
C ASP A 225 16.48 -9.64 20.28
N PHE A 226 16.06 -8.40 20.05
CA PHE A 226 16.89 -7.20 20.19
C PHE A 226 17.04 -6.74 21.66
N GLY A 227 16.62 -7.53 22.65
CA GLY A 227 16.60 -7.14 24.06
C GLY A 227 15.51 -6.10 24.41
N ILE A 228 14.47 -5.99 23.57
CA ILE A 228 13.34 -5.09 23.78
C ILE A 228 12.21 -5.89 24.44
N GLU A 229 12.00 -5.70 25.73
CA GLU A 229 10.90 -6.35 26.48
C GLU A 229 9.56 -5.64 26.25
N GLU A 230 9.59 -4.31 26.20
CA GLU A 230 8.41 -3.46 26.07
C GLU A 230 8.71 -2.20 25.24
N MET A 231 7.81 -1.91 24.29
CA MET A 231 7.87 -0.69 23.48
C MET A 231 6.52 -0.01 23.60
N GLN A 232 6.50 1.17 24.20
CA GLN A 232 5.31 1.99 24.40
C GLN A 232 5.33 3.18 23.43
N PHE A 233 4.20 3.46 22.82
CA PHE A 233 4.03 4.59 21.93
C PHE A 233 3.00 5.54 22.55
N GLU A 234 3.43 6.75 22.90
CA GLU A 234 2.54 7.80 23.37
C GLU A 234 2.16 8.72 22.20
N ILE A 235 0.86 8.84 21.95
CA ILE A 235 0.30 9.78 20.99
C ILE A 235 -0.21 10.98 21.79
N GLU A 236 0.60 12.03 21.93
CA GLU A 236 0.14 13.28 22.52
C GLU A 236 -0.53 14.17 21.47
N ASN A 237 -1.87 14.25 21.52
CA ASN A 237 -2.62 15.29 20.81
C ASN A 237 -2.64 16.56 21.66
N LYS A 238 -1.50 17.28 21.75
CA LYS A 238 -1.50 18.65 22.24
C LYS A 238 -1.69 19.59 21.06
N GLU A 239 -2.82 20.28 21.03
CA GLU A 239 -2.92 21.54 20.30
C GLU A 239 -1.85 22.48 20.86
N ILE A 240 -0.92 22.91 20.01
CA ILE A 240 -0.02 24.00 20.36
C ILE A 240 -0.87 25.26 20.23
N ASP A 241 -1.59 25.62 21.30
CA ASP A 241 -2.15 26.95 21.42
C ASP A 241 -1.00 27.96 21.24
N GLY A 242 -1.21 28.96 20.39
CA GLY A 242 -0.19 29.82 19.76
C GLY A 242 0.72 30.67 20.68
N ALA A 243 0.87 30.32 21.96
CA ALA A 243 1.87 30.85 22.86
C ALA A 243 2.91 29.76 23.17
N ILE A 244 3.95 29.67 22.34
CA ILE A 244 5.11 28.85 22.63
C ILE A 244 5.99 29.63 23.58
N ASP A 245 6.09 29.16 24.82
CA ASP A 245 6.98 29.73 25.81
C ASP A 245 8.42 29.28 25.50
N PHE A 246 9.19 30.17 24.89
CA PHE A 246 10.59 29.89 24.56
C PHE A 246 11.45 30.08 25.82
N PRO A 247 12.42 29.18 26.08
CA PRO A 247 13.41 29.38 27.13
C PRO A 247 14.08 30.76 27.03
N GLU A 248 14.29 31.43 28.17
CA GLU A 248 14.80 32.82 28.23
C GLU A 248 16.14 33.04 27.49
N ASN A 249 16.91 31.96 27.27
CA ASN A 249 18.24 32.01 26.64
C ASN A 249 18.25 31.94 25.11
N ILE A 250 17.09 31.93 24.44
CA ILE A 250 17.05 31.93 22.97
C ILE A 250 17.13 33.36 22.43
N PRO A 251 18.03 33.65 21.45
CA PRO A 251 18.09 34.96 20.81
C PRO A 251 16.78 35.33 20.11
N GLU A 252 16.36 36.59 20.22
CA GLU A 252 15.09 37.09 19.64
C GLU A 252 14.94 36.81 18.14
N GLY A 253 16.03 36.89 17.37
CA GLY A 253 16.03 36.54 15.94
C GLY A 253 15.77 35.06 15.65
N MET A 254 16.06 34.17 16.60
CA MET A 254 15.77 32.74 16.49
C MET A 254 14.36 32.43 16.96
N LYS A 255 13.85 33.13 18.00
CA LYS A 255 12.45 33.05 18.42
C LYS A 255 11.52 33.47 17.27
N SER A 256 11.80 34.60 16.61
CA SER A 256 10.98 35.07 15.49
C SER A 256 10.98 34.09 14.30
N ALA A 257 12.14 33.53 13.94
CA ALA A 257 12.24 32.53 12.88
C ALA A 257 11.48 31.24 13.21
N LEU A 258 11.56 30.76 14.46
CA LEU A 258 10.81 29.59 14.93
C LEU A 258 9.30 29.86 14.94
N THR A 259 8.85 31.01 15.43
CA THR A 259 7.44 31.39 15.41
C THR A 259 6.91 31.49 14.00
N SER A 260 7.64 32.12 13.07
CA SER A 260 7.24 32.19 11.66
C SER A 260 7.19 30.81 11.01
N PHE A 261 8.16 29.94 11.30
CA PHE A 261 8.17 28.57 10.80
C PHE A 261 6.96 27.76 11.30
N ILE A 262 6.59 27.94 12.57
CA ILE A 262 5.44 27.27 13.18
C ILE A 262 4.12 27.83 12.64
N GLN A 263 4.06 29.13 12.38
CA GLN A 263 2.89 29.77 11.80
C GLN A 263 2.65 29.29 10.36
N ILE A 264 3.72 29.13 9.56
CA ILE A 264 3.66 28.51 8.23
C ILE A 264 3.13 27.07 8.33
N LEU A 265 3.61 26.29 9.29
CA LEU A 265 3.09 24.94 9.55
C LEU A 265 1.60 24.98 9.94
N SER A 266 1.17 25.98 10.71
CA SER A 266 -0.21 26.14 11.17
C SER A 266 -1.19 26.55 10.07
N GLU A 267 -0.76 27.41 9.13
CA GLU A 267 -1.55 27.80 7.96
C GLU A 267 -1.70 26.64 6.97
N THR A 268 -0.71 25.75 6.90
CA THR A 268 -0.81 24.50 6.14
C THR A 268 -1.63 23.42 6.85
N SER A 269 -1.87 23.54 8.17
CA SER A 269 -2.53 22.51 8.99
C SER A 269 -4.02 22.73 9.21
N ASN A 270 -4.69 23.58 8.42
CA ASN A 270 -6.15 23.61 8.39
C ASN A 270 -6.80 22.32 7.86
N ASN A 271 -6.02 21.27 7.59
CA ASN A 271 -6.49 19.89 7.60
C ASN A 271 -5.52 19.00 8.40
N SER A 272 -5.66 19.06 9.72
CA SER A 272 -5.37 18.03 10.74
C SER A 272 -4.09 17.21 10.55
N GLU A 273 -3.04 17.37 11.39
CA GLU A 273 -1.96 16.37 11.54
C GLU A 273 -1.46 16.32 12.99
N GLY A 274 -1.42 15.12 13.59
CA GLY A 274 -0.76 14.83 14.87
C GLY A 274 0.71 14.40 14.66
N LYS A 275 1.57 14.68 15.65
CA LYS A 275 3.00 14.31 15.64
C LYS A 275 3.28 13.20 16.66
N VAL A 276 4.13 12.25 16.30
CA VAL A 276 4.53 11.09 17.13
C VAL A 276 5.93 11.32 17.71
N THR A 277 6.10 11.00 19.00
CA THR A 277 7.41 10.98 19.69
C THR A 277 7.66 9.59 20.26
N CYS A 278 8.91 9.13 20.28
CA CYS A 278 9.29 7.78 20.73
C CYS A 278 10.25 7.89 21.92
N SER A 279 9.93 7.23 23.04
CA SER A 279 10.77 7.12 24.22
C SER A 279 11.21 5.66 24.41
N HIS A 280 12.38 5.42 25.00
CA HIS A 280 12.93 4.08 25.26
C HIS A 280 13.35 4.00 26.73
N HIS A 281 12.94 2.93 27.42
CA HIS A 281 13.48 2.57 28.73
C HIS A 281 14.27 1.26 28.61
N LEU A 282 15.58 1.35 28.86
CA LEU A 282 16.46 0.20 29.09
C LEU A 282 16.58 0.04 30.60
N ASN A 283 15.97 -0.99 31.17
CA ASN A 283 16.36 -1.45 32.50
C ASN A 283 17.54 -2.42 32.32
N LEU A 284 18.70 -2.02 32.84
CA LEU A 284 19.88 -2.88 33.02
C LEU A 284 19.74 -3.72 34.28
#